data_AF-A0A1V4GXR9-F1
#
_entry.id   AF-A0A1V4GXR9-F1
#
_cell.length_a   1.000
_cell.length_b   1.000
_cell.length_c   1.000
_cell.angle_alpha   90.00
_cell.angle_beta   90.00
_cell.angle_gamma   90.00
#
_symmetry.space_group_name_H-M   'P 1'
#
loop_
_entity.id
_entity.type
_entity.pdbx_description
1 polymer ?
#
loop_
_entity_poly.entity_id
_entity_poly.type
_entity_poly.pdbx_seq_one_letter_code
_entity_poly.pdbx_strand_id
1 'polypeptide(L)'
;MPDCKVRPSDFGIQTSEYQVRYPDFSIACGVEGDALVTARPILIGEVLSKSNTNKEMPMKIDEYKNLHSVEEIVMISQKTKSVTIHRRGKLFGWHEETYTNGIVEYKSIGYSFDIDDLYIDTDIGNNK
;
A
#
# COMPACT_ATOMS: atom_id res chain seq x y z
N MET A 1 5.45 -2.93 -20.30
CA MET A 1 5.21 -2.16 -19.06
C MET A 1 6.48 -1.39 -18.76
N PRO A 2 6.40 -0.16 -18.22
CA PRO A 2 7.59 0.51 -17.71
C PRO A 2 8.28 -0.38 -16.65
N ASP A 3 9.60 -0.21 -16.46
CA ASP A 3 10.38 -0.93 -15.45
C ASP A 3 9.89 -0.52 -14.03
N CYS A 4 8.89 -1.25 -13.54
CA CYS A 4 8.29 -1.08 -12.21
C CYS A 4 9.01 -1.96 -11.22
N LYS A 5 9.44 -1.39 -10.09
CA LYS A 5 10.17 -2.11 -9.05
C LYS A 5 9.47 -1.95 -7.71
N VAL A 6 9.52 -3.02 -6.92
CA VAL A 6 9.22 -2.96 -5.49
C VAL A 6 10.29 -2.10 -4.82
N ARG A 7 9.85 -1.23 -3.93
CA ARG A 7 10.66 -0.31 -3.14
C ARG A 7 10.40 -0.62 -1.65
N PRO A 8 11.43 -1.05 -0.90
CA PRO A 8 11.27 -1.43 0.50
C PRO A 8 11.13 -0.21 1.41
N SER A 9 11.03 -0.45 2.72
CA SER A 9 10.69 0.55 3.74
C SER A 9 11.70 1.70 3.93
N ASP A 10 12.89 1.59 3.34
CA ASP A 10 13.91 2.64 3.34
C ASP A 10 13.80 3.59 2.13
N PHE A 11 12.84 3.35 1.22
CA PHE A 11 12.58 4.19 0.07
C PHE A 11 11.45 5.21 0.34
N GLY A 12 11.75 6.48 0.13
CA GLY A 12 10.84 7.58 0.43
C GLY A 12 9.79 7.82 -0.65
N ILE A 13 8.58 8.18 -0.22
CA ILE A 13 7.51 8.75 -1.04
C ILE A 13 7.35 10.22 -0.66
N GLN A 14 7.67 11.11 -1.58
CA GLN A 14 7.45 12.54 -1.40
C GLN A 14 5.96 12.86 -1.60
N THR A 15 5.24 13.19 -0.53
CA THR A 15 3.79 13.48 -0.55
C THR A 15 3.49 14.97 -0.67
N SER A 16 4.45 15.84 -0.36
CA SER A 16 4.40 17.28 -0.61
C SER A 16 5.81 17.87 -0.72
N GLU A 17 5.94 19.18 -0.94
CA GLU A 17 7.23 19.88 -1.00
C GLU A 17 8.11 19.60 0.23
N TYR A 18 7.51 19.49 1.42
CA TYR A 18 8.23 19.35 2.69
C TYR A 18 7.92 18.04 3.43
N GLN A 19 7.20 17.10 2.80
CA GLN A 19 6.82 15.84 3.43
C GLN A 19 7.28 14.65 2.61
N VAL A 20 8.03 13.76 3.28
CA VAL A 20 8.37 12.42 2.79
C VAL A 20 7.79 11.40 3.76
N ARG A 21 7.21 10.33 3.23
CA ARG A 21 6.72 9.15 3.97
C ARG A 21 7.55 7.94 3.59
N TYR A 22 7.72 7.02 4.53
CA TYR A 22 8.42 5.76 4.33
C TYR A 22 7.43 4.63 4.60
N PRO A 23 6.62 4.25 3.58
CA PRO A 23 5.68 3.14 3.72
C PRO A 23 6.46 1.83 3.82
N ASP A 24 5.85 0.76 4.35
CA ASP A 24 6.53 -0.55 4.47
C ASP A 24 6.94 -1.12 3.11
N PHE A 25 6.15 -0.84 2.08
CA PHE A 25 6.57 -1.04 0.70
C PHE A 25 5.86 -0.08 -0.25
N SER A 26 6.43 0.10 -1.44
CA SER A 26 5.76 0.75 -2.56
C SER A 26 6.19 0.15 -3.89
N ILE A 27 5.45 0.47 -4.94
CA ILE A 27 5.82 0.12 -6.32
C ILE A 27 5.90 1.40 -7.10
N ALA A 28 7.03 1.63 -7.76
CA ALA A 28 7.25 2.79 -8.59
C ALA A 28 7.94 2.39 -9.89
N CYS A 29 7.53 3.05 -10.98
CA CYS A 29 8.04 2.78 -12.32
C CYS A 29 8.91 3.93 -12.80
N GLY A 30 9.95 3.64 -13.58
CA GLY A 30 10.80 4.67 -14.17
C GLY A 30 11.60 5.48 -13.14
N VAL A 31 11.95 4.85 -12.02
CA VAL A 31 12.89 5.42 -11.03
C VAL A 31 14.30 5.02 -11.46
N GLU A 32 15.10 6.01 -11.87
CA GLU A 32 16.44 5.83 -12.43
C GLU A 32 17.53 5.86 -11.34
N GLY A 33 18.65 5.19 -11.62
CA GLY A 33 19.86 5.29 -10.80
C GLY A 33 19.69 4.84 -9.34
N ASP A 34 20.32 5.59 -8.46
CA ASP A 34 20.41 5.41 -7.00
C ASP A 34 19.38 6.26 -6.24
N ALA A 35 18.33 6.74 -6.92
CA ALA A 35 17.28 7.52 -6.28
C ALA A 35 16.70 6.77 -5.07
N LEU A 36 16.58 7.48 -3.95
CA LEU A 36 16.05 6.96 -2.68
C LEU A 36 14.62 7.46 -2.40
N VAL A 37 14.10 8.35 -3.24
CA VAL A 37 12.79 8.98 -3.08
C VAL A 37 12.10 9.13 -4.43
N THR A 38 10.77 9.01 -4.45
CA THR A 38 9.94 9.38 -5.62
C THR A 38 8.66 10.09 -5.20
N ALA A 39 8.15 10.95 -6.06
CA ALA A 39 6.80 11.52 -5.93
C ALA A 39 5.76 10.77 -6.77
N ARG A 40 6.17 9.70 -7.48
CA ARG A 40 5.32 8.98 -8.44
C ARG A 40 5.21 7.45 -8.20
N PRO A 41 4.84 6.98 -6.99
CA PRO A 41 4.49 5.57 -6.81
C PRO A 41 3.14 5.25 -7.48
N ILE A 42 2.97 4.00 -7.93
CA ILE A 42 1.69 3.48 -8.43
C ILE A 42 0.90 2.73 -7.36
N LEU A 43 1.62 2.10 -6.42
CA LEU A 43 1.05 1.37 -5.29
C LEU A 43 1.84 1.71 -4.04
N ILE A 44 1.16 1.93 -2.92
CA ILE A 44 1.75 2.17 -1.60
C ILE A 44 1.18 1.15 -0.63
N GLY A 45 2.01 0.53 0.20
CA GLY A 45 1.63 -0.50 1.15
C GLY A 45 2.09 -0.20 2.58
N GLU A 46 1.17 -0.31 3.53
CA GLU A 46 1.42 -0.07 4.96
C GLU A 46 0.95 -1.29 5.77
N VAL A 47 1.83 -1.78 6.64
CA VAL A 47 1.57 -2.83 7.61
C VAL A 47 1.20 -2.15 8.94
N LEU A 48 -0.07 -2.30 9.31
CA LEU A 48 -0.65 -1.65 10.48
C LEU A 48 -0.12 -2.27 11.77
N SER A 49 0.76 -1.56 12.47
CA SER A 49 1.23 -1.97 13.80
C SER A 49 0.20 -1.72 14.91
N LYS A 50 0.39 -2.37 16.06
CA LYS A 50 -0.43 -2.11 17.28
C LYS A 50 -0.34 -0.67 17.77
N SER A 51 0.74 0.07 17.42
CA SER A 51 1.03 1.43 17.88
C SER A 51 0.81 2.51 16.82
N ASN A 52 0.72 2.15 15.53
CA ASN A 52 0.32 3.06 14.46
C ASN A 52 -1.19 3.31 14.63
N THR A 53 -1.52 4.22 15.55
CA THR A 53 -2.89 4.52 15.90
C THR A 53 -3.73 4.81 14.65
N ASN A 54 -5.01 4.46 14.71
CA ASN A 54 -6.07 4.92 13.80
C ASN A 54 -6.08 6.45 13.55
N LYS A 55 -5.25 7.22 14.26
CA LYS A 55 -5.17 8.68 14.20
C LYS A 55 -4.28 9.20 13.07
N GLU A 56 -3.18 8.51 12.73
CA GLU A 56 -2.25 8.98 11.68
C GLU A 56 -2.60 8.44 10.31
N MET A 57 -3.20 7.25 10.24
CA MET A 57 -3.51 6.61 8.96
C MET A 57 -4.46 7.40 8.06
N PRO A 58 -5.53 8.04 8.57
CA PRO A 58 -6.38 8.89 7.73
C PRO A 58 -5.60 10.00 7.03
N MET A 59 -4.69 10.68 7.75
CA MET A 59 -3.83 11.72 7.19
C MET A 59 -2.88 11.16 6.13
N LYS A 60 -2.21 10.04 6.40
CA LYS A 60 -1.32 9.39 5.41
C LYS A 60 -2.09 8.96 4.15
N ILE A 61 -3.28 8.38 4.33
CA ILE A 61 -4.14 7.98 3.21
C ILE A 61 -4.50 9.20 2.37
N ASP A 62 -4.90 10.31 2.98
CA ASP A 62 -5.24 11.54 2.24
C ASP A 62 -4.03 12.11 1.50
N GLU A 63 -2.85 12.11 2.11
CA GLU A 63 -1.58 12.47 1.45
C GLU A 63 -1.31 11.59 0.21
N TYR A 64 -1.43 10.27 0.35
CA TYR A 64 -1.24 9.33 -0.76
C TYR A 64 -2.29 9.51 -1.84
N LYS A 65 -3.54 9.79 -1.47
CA LYS A 65 -4.64 10.02 -2.42
C LYS A 65 -4.40 11.25 -3.31
N ASN A 66 -3.65 12.24 -2.81
CA ASN A 66 -3.29 13.45 -3.55
C ASN A 66 -2.20 13.21 -4.61
N LEU A 67 -1.46 12.09 -4.55
CA LEU A 67 -0.47 11.74 -5.56
C LEU A 67 -1.15 11.16 -6.80
N HIS A 68 -1.13 11.90 -7.92
CA HIS A 68 -1.82 11.54 -9.16
C HIS A 68 -1.46 10.15 -9.72
N SER A 69 -0.24 9.68 -9.48
CA SER A 69 0.23 8.37 -9.94
C SER A 69 -0.29 7.20 -9.11
N VAL A 70 -0.72 7.44 -7.86
CA VAL A 70 -1.15 6.36 -6.96
C VAL A 70 -2.49 5.83 -7.44
N GLU A 71 -2.53 4.56 -7.77
CA GLU A 71 -3.73 3.83 -8.16
C GLU A 71 -4.28 3.01 -6.99
N GLU A 72 -3.41 2.49 -6.12
CA GLU A 72 -3.79 1.64 -4.98
C GLU A 72 -3.00 2.00 -3.70
N ILE A 73 -3.70 2.06 -2.57
CA ILE A 73 -3.13 2.17 -1.21
C ILE A 73 -3.56 0.92 -0.46
N VAL A 74 -2.61 0.09 -0.08
CA VAL A 74 -2.82 -1.22 0.56
C VAL A 74 -2.52 -1.11 2.05
N MET A 75 -3.48 -1.54 2.86
CA MET A 75 -3.42 -1.54 4.31
C MET A 75 -3.51 -2.98 4.82
N ILE A 76 -2.45 -3.48 5.45
CA ILE A 76 -2.36 -4.86 5.94
C ILE A 76 -2.48 -4.85 7.47
N SER A 77 -3.50 -5.51 8.02
CA SER A 77 -3.73 -5.53 9.47
C SER A 77 -2.80 -6.53 10.18
N GLN A 78 -2.13 -6.12 11.26
CA GLN A 78 -1.46 -7.04 12.19
C GLN A 78 -2.36 -7.45 13.38
N LYS A 79 -3.62 -7.01 13.41
CA LYS A 79 -4.57 -7.33 14.50
C LYS A 79 -5.57 -8.40 14.08
N THR A 80 -5.96 -8.39 12.81
CA THR A 80 -6.99 -9.23 12.21
C THR A 80 -6.49 -9.70 10.86
N LYS A 81 -6.93 -10.87 10.39
CA LYS A 81 -6.66 -11.32 9.02
C LYS A 81 -7.47 -10.45 8.06
N SER A 82 -6.90 -9.34 7.63
CA SER A 82 -7.58 -8.39 6.76
C SER A 82 -6.63 -7.50 5.99
N VAL A 83 -6.88 -7.37 4.69
CA VAL A 83 -6.22 -6.41 3.81
C VAL A 83 -7.27 -5.44 3.29
N THR A 84 -7.09 -4.15 3.53
CA THR A 84 -7.96 -3.09 2.98
C THR A 84 -7.22 -2.37 1.86
N ILE A 85 -7.84 -2.22 0.70
CA ILE A 85 -7.25 -1.54 -0.45
C ILE A 85 -8.14 -0.35 -0.83
N HIS A 86 -7.57 0.85 -0.75
CA HIS A 86 -8.16 2.04 -1.36
C HIS A 86 -7.70 2.12 -2.81
N ARG A 87 -8.65 2.22 -3.74
CA ARG A 87 -8.39 2.22 -5.17
C ARG A 87 -8.95 3.46 -5.83
N ARG A 88 -8.15 4.06 -6.71
CA ARG A 88 -8.58 5.21 -7.51
C ARG A 88 -9.62 4.74 -8.53
N GLY A 89 -10.75 5.46 -8.60
CA GLY A 89 -11.81 5.19 -9.57
C GLY A 89 -11.43 5.63 -10.99
N LYS A 90 -11.97 4.95 -12.01
CA LYS A 90 -11.70 5.27 -13.44
C LYS A 90 -12.24 6.64 -13.89
N LEU A 91 -13.31 7.11 -13.26
CA LEU A 91 -13.93 8.40 -13.57
C LEU A 91 -13.49 9.46 -12.56
N PHE A 92 -13.85 9.28 -11.28
CA PHE A 92 -13.39 10.12 -10.17
C PHE A 92 -13.49 9.34 -8.84
N GLY A 93 -12.78 9.82 -7.83
CA GLY A 93 -12.92 9.36 -6.44
C GLY A 93 -12.11 8.11 -6.08
N TRP A 94 -12.37 7.63 -4.88
CA TRP A 94 -11.72 6.46 -4.28
C TRP A 94 -12.77 5.47 -3.81
N HIS A 95 -12.52 4.18 -4.03
CA HIS A 95 -13.31 3.10 -3.45
C HIS A 95 -12.44 2.28 -2.51
N GLU A 96 -13.06 1.67 -1.51
CA GLU A 96 -12.39 0.83 -0.53
C GLU A 96 -12.93 -0.59 -0.64
N GLU A 97 -12.03 -1.57 -0.61
CA GLU A 97 -12.38 -2.99 -0.57
C GLU A 97 -11.57 -3.66 0.53
N THR A 98 -12.22 -4.43 1.39
CA THR A 98 -11.56 -5.16 2.48
C THR A 98 -11.71 -6.66 2.25
N TYR A 99 -10.57 -7.33 2.18
CA TYR A 99 -10.44 -8.79 2.05
C TYR A 99 -10.21 -9.39 3.42
N THR A 100 -10.98 -10.43 3.75
CA THR A 100 -10.80 -11.24 4.98
C THR A 100 -10.61 -12.73 4.68
N ASN A 101 -10.81 -13.12 3.42
CA ASN A 101 -10.66 -14.46 2.86
C ASN A 101 -10.50 -14.37 1.34
N GLY A 102 -9.97 -15.42 0.72
CA GLY A 102 -9.88 -15.56 -0.73
C GLY A 102 -8.78 -14.73 -1.39
N ILE A 103 -8.93 -14.50 -2.68
CA ILE A 103 -7.91 -13.88 -3.53
C ILE A 103 -7.94 -12.35 -3.40
N VAL A 104 -6.80 -11.78 -3.01
CA VAL A 104 -6.53 -10.35 -3.03
C VAL A 104 -5.91 -9.99 -4.38
N GLU A 105 -6.36 -8.89 -4.98
CA GLU A 105 -5.83 -8.40 -6.26
C GLU A 105 -5.23 -6.99 -6.11
N TYR A 106 -3.98 -6.83 -6.54
CA TYR A 106 -3.35 -5.54 -6.80
C TYR A 106 -3.50 -5.23 -8.30
N LYS A 107 -4.57 -4.51 -8.63
CA LYS A 107 -5.02 -4.29 -10.01
C LYS A 107 -4.05 -3.42 -10.81
N SER A 108 -3.35 -2.49 -10.14
CA SER A 108 -2.36 -1.59 -10.74
C SER A 108 -1.16 -2.32 -11.35
N ILE A 109 -0.88 -3.54 -10.87
CA ILE A 109 0.25 -4.36 -11.32
C ILE A 109 -0.16 -5.75 -11.84
N GLY A 110 -1.45 -6.07 -11.87
CA GLY A 110 -1.96 -7.36 -12.33
C GLY A 110 -1.47 -8.54 -11.47
N TYR A 111 -1.29 -8.33 -10.16
CA TYR A 111 -0.84 -9.35 -9.22
C TYR A 111 -1.98 -9.81 -8.32
N SER A 112 -2.04 -11.11 -8.04
CA SER A 112 -3.02 -11.69 -7.13
C SER A 112 -2.40 -12.78 -6.26
N PHE A 113 -2.94 -12.95 -5.06
CA PHE A 113 -2.49 -13.92 -4.08
C PHE A 113 -3.64 -14.31 -3.15
N ASP A 114 -3.60 -15.49 -2.54
CA ASP A 114 -4.55 -15.84 -1.49
C ASP A 114 -4.16 -15.13 -0.18
N ILE A 115 -5.13 -14.51 0.49
CA ILE A 115 -4.87 -13.86 1.78
C ILE A 115 -4.37 -14.85 2.84
N ASP A 116 -4.72 -16.13 2.74
CA ASP A 116 -4.22 -17.13 3.66
C ASP A 116 -2.70 -17.34 3.51
N ASP A 117 -2.17 -17.24 2.29
CA ASP A 117 -0.72 -17.30 2.04
C ASP A 117 0.02 -16.09 2.64
N LEU A 118 -0.61 -14.91 2.66
CA LEU A 118 -0.04 -13.71 3.28
C LEU A 118 0.12 -13.86 4.80
N TYR A 119 -0.78 -14.62 5.45
CA TYR A 119 -0.83 -14.76 6.91
C TYR A 119 -0.37 -16.14 7.42
N ILE A 120 0.12 -17.03 6.55
CA ILE A 120 0.37 -18.45 6.84
C ILE A 120 1.27 -18.69 8.07
N ASP A 121 2.31 -17.89 8.24
CA ASP A 121 3.30 -18.01 9.32
C ASP A 121 3.04 -17.01 10.48
N THR A 122 1.78 -16.59 10.65
CA THR A 122 1.37 -15.67 11.72
C THR A 122 0.38 -16.32 12.68
N ASP A 123 0.29 -15.79 13.90
CA ASP A 123 -0.77 -16.17 14.84
C ASP A 123 -2.13 -15.50 14.53
N ILE A 124 -2.24 -14.75 13.43
CA ILE A 124 -3.43 -13.94 13.09
C ILE A 124 -4.43 -14.78 12.29
N GLY A 125 -5.69 -14.83 12.74
CA GLY A 125 -6.75 -15.58 12.06
C GLY A 125 -6.73 -17.09 12.34
N ASN A 126 -5.76 -17.56 13.12
CA ASN A 126 -5.74 -18.90 13.68
C ASN A 126 -6.52 -18.90 15.00
N ASN A 127 -7.72 -19.49 15.00
CA ASN A 127 -8.42 -19.83 16.24
C ASN A 127 -7.67 -20.98 16.94
N LYS A 128 -6.69 -20.67 17.79
CA LYS A 128 -6.25 -21.58 18.84
C LYS A 128 -7.12 -21.40 20.08
#